data_AF-A4CQL0-F1
#
_entry.id   AF-A4CQL0-F1
#
_cell.length_a   1.000
_cell.length_b   1.000
_cell.length_c   1.000
_cell.angle_alpha   90.00
_cell.angle_beta   90.00
_cell.angle_gamma   90.00
#
_symmetry.space_group_name_H-M   'P 1'
#
loop_
_entity.id
_entity.type
_entity.pdbx_description
1 polymer ?
#
loop_
_entity_poly.entity_id
_entity_poly.type
_entity_poly.pdbx_seq_one_letter_code
_entity_poly.pdbx_strand_id
1 'polypeptide(L)'
;MKQTHLSGRTRGLRPSQLHQLESLSHRRHPPEDGADLFTLERLAELSLELKQSLHLLVDARGVCRLLWVGPFGESERIEGHWPKESRRRQRWRLISALAGTQGEGLKPEGREAVIALDVHTSHWLRLQATVSASGTRPAAIWRADSAATLGWRCDTTGRLQDLCEAGQTERRSDQAAVAEVLDNPGSRQERVLLLTLTGADPAINERDLAELEGLTRSAGACPVAVCRQRLGQINPQTLWGTGKLQEAALDVRRHGASLVITDRELTPVQARNLERLLDCPVMDRSELILDIFAQRASSAAGRLQVELAQLRYRLPRLKGRGLSLSRQGGGIGTRGPGETQLEKDRRAISRRIEHLGRELRQLGAHRARLRQQRSMLPKVALVGYTNAGKSSLLNALCDRGQGRSVEARNSLFATLDPTTRRLCLPRSGSAPRELLITDTVGFIRELPEPLIEAFMATLEETREADRLLLVVDLGDPDWLGQLTAVHSILNGLNCHQPRQVLANQIDRCDASTLELIRNLESEVLYVSATQGTGLKGLRAWLEQTFWGASPSPVNPDLAYQNSADADA
;
A
#
# COMPACT_ATOMS: atom_id res chain seq x y z
N MET A 1 36.38 -0.87 -16.97
CA MET A 1 36.40 -0.44 -15.55
C MET A 1 35.46 0.74 -15.42
N LYS A 2 34.42 0.68 -14.58
CA LYS A 2 33.48 1.81 -14.43
C LYS A 2 34.26 2.98 -13.83
N GLN A 3 34.46 4.04 -14.61
CA GLN A 3 35.19 5.24 -14.21
C GLN A 3 34.54 5.86 -12.98
N THR A 4 35.35 6.15 -11.96
CA THR A 4 34.93 6.98 -10.84
C THR A 4 34.61 8.37 -11.36
N HIS A 5 33.48 8.94 -10.92
CA HIS A 5 33.07 10.25 -11.38
C HIS A 5 33.79 11.32 -10.54
N LEU A 6 34.55 12.22 -11.16
CA LEU A 6 35.19 13.37 -10.50
C LEU A 6 34.29 14.61 -10.66
N SER A 7 33.97 15.30 -9.57
CA SER A 7 33.02 16.45 -9.58
C SER A 7 33.30 17.49 -8.51
N GLY A 8 32.56 18.60 -8.54
CA GLY A 8 32.73 19.74 -7.64
C GLY A 8 33.55 20.87 -8.29
N ARG A 9 34.37 21.56 -7.50
CA ARG A 9 35.22 22.69 -7.89
C ARG A 9 36.49 22.24 -8.62
N THR A 10 36.32 21.55 -9.74
CA THR A 10 37.41 21.01 -10.55
C THR A 10 37.96 22.01 -11.59
N ARG A 11 37.25 23.12 -11.83
CA ARG A 11 37.71 24.19 -12.73
C ARG A 11 38.93 24.90 -12.15
N GLY A 12 40.02 24.95 -12.92
CA GLY A 12 41.27 25.62 -12.53
C GLY A 12 42.33 24.70 -11.90
N LEU A 13 42.06 23.40 -11.76
CA LEU A 13 43.06 22.42 -11.31
C LEU A 13 44.11 22.14 -12.40
N ARG A 14 45.38 21.99 -12.00
CA ARG A 14 46.45 21.59 -12.92
C ARG A 14 46.26 20.14 -13.38
N PRO A 15 46.72 19.76 -14.59
CA PRO A 15 46.63 18.37 -15.06
C PRO A 15 47.23 17.34 -14.10
N SER A 16 48.34 17.69 -13.42
CA SER A 16 48.96 16.84 -12.40
C SER A 16 48.06 16.61 -11.19
N GLN A 17 47.31 17.63 -10.76
CA GLN A 17 46.38 17.56 -9.62
C GLN A 17 45.13 16.74 -9.97
N LEU A 18 44.61 16.89 -11.19
CA LEU A 18 43.53 16.04 -11.70
C LEU A 18 43.96 14.58 -11.73
N HIS A 19 45.16 14.30 -12.23
CA HIS A 19 45.68 12.94 -12.29
C HIS A 19 45.89 12.31 -10.91
N GLN A 20 46.33 13.09 -9.92
CA GLN A 20 46.45 12.64 -8.53
C GLN A 20 45.08 12.31 -7.91
N LEU A 21 44.06 13.15 -8.14
CA LEU A 21 42.70 12.89 -7.66
C LEU A 21 42.08 11.65 -8.33
N GLU A 22 42.25 11.49 -9.64
CA GLU A 22 41.83 10.30 -10.36
C GLU A 22 42.56 9.05 -9.85
N SER A 23 43.89 9.12 -9.64
CA SER A 23 44.66 7.99 -9.12
C SER A 23 44.16 7.53 -7.75
N LEU A 24 43.84 8.47 -6.84
CA LEU A 24 43.23 8.15 -5.55
C LEU A 24 41.84 7.53 -5.71
N SER A 25 41.03 8.03 -6.63
CA SER A 25 39.66 7.54 -6.84
C SER A 25 39.61 6.10 -7.38
N HIS A 26 40.69 5.62 -8.01
CA HIS A 26 40.78 4.25 -8.51
C HIS A 26 41.27 3.24 -7.46
N ARG A 27 41.77 3.70 -6.30
CA ARG A 27 42.19 2.81 -5.20
C ARG A 27 40.97 2.17 -4.54
N ARG A 28 41.14 0.91 -4.11
CA ARG A 28 40.09 0.17 -3.40
C ARG A 28 40.25 0.34 -1.90
N HIS A 29 39.15 0.68 -1.24
CA HIS A 29 39.03 0.63 0.21
C HIS A 29 38.61 -0.80 0.65
N PRO A 30 38.90 -1.21 1.90
CA PRO A 30 38.37 -2.46 2.45
C PRO A 30 36.83 -2.53 2.32
N PRO A 31 36.24 -3.72 2.09
CA PRO A 31 34.79 -3.91 2.18
C PRO A 31 34.30 -3.78 3.63
N GLU A 32 32.98 -3.62 3.81
CA GLU A 32 32.29 -3.73 5.12
C GLU A 32 32.92 -2.85 6.23
N ASP A 33 32.73 -1.53 6.09
CA ASP A 33 33.02 -0.47 7.07
C ASP A 33 34.49 -0.09 7.36
N GLY A 34 35.48 -0.74 6.73
CA GLY A 34 36.90 -0.30 6.81
C GLY A 34 37.32 0.81 5.83
N ALA A 35 38.47 1.45 6.06
CA ALA A 35 39.07 2.40 5.11
C ALA A 35 40.59 2.18 4.96
N ASP A 36 41.11 2.36 3.74
CA ASP A 36 42.55 2.23 3.46
C ASP A 36 43.31 3.45 3.98
N LEU A 37 44.08 3.27 5.06
CA LEU A 37 44.80 4.36 5.75
C LEU A 37 45.68 5.16 4.80
N PHE A 38 46.43 4.51 3.92
CA PHE A 38 47.31 5.17 2.96
C PHE A 38 46.52 6.09 2.00
N THR A 39 45.39 5.61 1.46
CA THR A 39 44.52 6.43 0.61
C THR A 39 43.94 7.63 1.37
N LEU A 40 43.60 7.46 2.66
CA LEU A 40 43.09 8.55 3.50
C LEU A 40 44.14 9.60 3.84
N GLU A 41 45.36 9.18 4.15
CA GLU A 41 46.48 10.10 4.38
C GLU A 41 46.76 10.95 3.14
N ARG A 42 46.76 10.29 1.97
CA ARG A 42 47.01 10.97 0.70
C ARG A 42 45.85 11.87 0.27
N LEU A 43 44.61 11.49 0.60
CA LEU A 43 43.43 12.34 0.44
C LEU A 43 43.55 13.61 1.32
N ALA A 44 44.01 13.48 2.56
CA ALA A 44 44.22 14.62 3.46
C ALA A 44 45.31 15.58 2.97
N GLU A 45 46.44 15.05 2.48
CA GLU A 45 47.52 15.89 1.95
C GLU A 45 47.09 16.65 0.70
N LEU A 46 46.35 16.01 -0.23
CA LEU A 46 45.78 16.71 -1.38
C LEU A 46 44.73 17.74 -0.97
N SER A 47 43.93 17.46 0.07
CA SER A 47 42.97 18.43 0.60
C SER A 47 43.67 19.70 1.11
N LEU A 48 44.82 19.56 1.78
CA LEU A 48 45.66 20.70 2.19
C LEU A 48 46.28 21.43 0.99
N GLU A 49 46.87 20.71 0.04
CA GLU A 49 47.51 21.30 -1.15
C GLU A 49 46.51 22.13 -1.95
N LEU A 50 45.31 21.58 -2.15
CA LEU A 50 44.24 22.23 -2.91
C LEU A 50 43.50 23.31 -2.12
N LYS A 51 43.72 23.38 -0.79
CA LYS A 51 42.93 24.21 0.14
C LYS A 51 41.42 24.00 -0.03
N GLN A 52 41.03 22.75 -0.27
CA GLN A 52 39.64 22.35 -0.52
C GLN A 52 39.33 21.05 0.21
N SER A 53 38.13 20.92 0.76
CA SER A 53 37.66 19.64 1.29
C SER A 53 37.52 18.63 0.15
N LEU A 54 37.87 17.38 0.43
CA LEU A 54 37.74 16.29 -0.53
C LEU A 54 36.83 15.22 0.05
N HIS A 55 35.90 14.72 -0.75
CA HIS A 55 34.92 13.75 -0.30
C HIS A 55 34.85 12.54 -1.22
N LEU A 56 34.96 11.35 -0.66
CA LEU A 56 34.86 10.08 -1.39
C LEU A 56 33.56 9.38 -1.02
N LEU A 57 32.85 8.93 -2.05
CA LEU A 57 31.73 8.03 -1.89
C LEU A 57 32.11 6.61 -2.32
N VAL A 58 32.16 5.71 -1.35
CA VAL A 58 32.65 4.34 -1.54
C VAL A 58 31.49 3.37 -1.43
N ASP A 59 31.39 2.43 -2.38
CA ASP A 59 30.39 1.38 -2.33
C ASP A 59 30.75 0.25 -1.36
N ALA A 60 29.81 -0.69 -1.18
CA ALA A 60 30.01 -1.87 -0.32
C ALA A 60 31.17 -2.78 -0.76
N ARG A 61 31.60 -2.70 -2.03
CA ARG A 61 32.74 -3.47 -2.58
C ARG A 61 34.08 -2.74 -2.45
N GLY A 62 34.10 -1.57 -1.81
CA GLY A 62 35.31 -0.79 -1.63
C GLY A 62 35.69 0.09 -2.81
N VAL A 63 34.82 0.25 -3.81
CA VAL A 63 35.11 1.04 -5.01
C VAL A 63 34.59 2.46 -4.82
N CYS A 64 35.44 3.47 -5.04
CA CYS A 64 35.00 4.86 -5.06
C CYS A 64 34.19 5.14 -6.33
N ARG A 65 32.97 5.64 -6.14
CA ARG A 65 32.03 5.96 -7.23
C ARG A 65 31.95 7.45 -7.54
N LEU A 66 32.24 8.29 -6.56
CA LEU A 66 32.27 9.74 -6.70
C LEU A 66 33.40 10.30 -5.85
N LEU A 67 34.27 11.12 -6.47
CA LEU A 67 35.19 12.01 -5.76
C LEU A 67 34.71 13.44 -5.95
N TRP A 68 34.38 14.10 -4.85
CA TRP A 68 33.91 15.48 -4.82
C TRP A 68 35.01 16.41 -4.30
N VAL A 69 35.25 17.50 -5.03
CA VAL A 69 36.28 18.51 -4.75
C VAL A 69 35.62 19.82 -4.31
N GLY A 70 35.96 20.29 -3.11
CA GLY A 70 35.39 21.48 -2.49
C GLY A 70 34.28 21.19 -1.48
N PRO A 71 33.73 22.24 -0.84
CA PRO A 71 32.77 22.11 0.25
C PRO A 71 31.45 21.47 -0.21
N PHE A 72 30.99 20.48 0.55
CA PHE A 72 29.63 19.96 0.44
C PHE A 72 28.62 21.01 0.89
N GLY A 73 27.77 21.50 -0.02
CA GLY A 73 26.67 22.44 0.29
C GLY A 73 26.75 23.82 -0.37
N GLU A 74 27.85 24.14 -1.07
CA GLU A 74 28.05 25.42 -1.76
C GLU A 74 28.03 25.31 -3.30
N SER A 75 27.75 24.14 -3.87
CA SER A 75 27.81 23.92 -5.32
C SER A 75 26.63 23.06 -5.81
N GLU A 76 26.41 23.04 -7.13
CA GLU A 76 25.27 22.40 -7.80
C GLU A 76 24.92 21.01 -7.23
N ARG A 77 23.62 20.68 -7.24
CA ARG A 77 23.06 19.48 -6.62
C ARG A 77 23.86 18.22 -6.99
N ILE A 78 24.44 17.58 -5.97
CA ILE A 78 25.21 16.35 -6.12
C ILE A 78 24.41 15.22 -6.78
N GLU A 79 23.08 15.28 -6.68
CA GLU A 79 22.08 14.41 -7.32
C GLU A 79 22.29 14.27 -8.84
N GLY A 80 22.80 15.32 -9.51
CA GLY A 80 23.04 15.33 -10.96
C GLY A 80 24.27 14.53 -11.40
N HIS A 81 25.17 14.20 -10.47
CA HIS A 81 26.44 13.53 -10.73
C HIS A 81 26.43 12.03 -10.35
N TRP A 82 25.24 11.50 -10.06
CA TRP A 82 25.06 10.12 -9.60
C TRP A 82 25.24 9.08 -10.73
N PRO A 83 25.95 7.95 -10.49
CA PRO A 83 25.96 6.82 -11.41
C PRO A 83 24.55 6.21 -11.51
N LYS A 84 23.93 6.28 -12.70
CA LYS A 84 22.53 5.90 -12.97
C LYS A 84 22.12 4.49 -12.51
N GLU A 85 23.08 3.60 -12.29
CA GLU A 85 22.85 2.18 -11.94
C GLU A 85 22.74 1.89 -10.42
N SER A 86 22.93 2.90 -9.55
CA SER A 86 23.20 2.66 -8.13
C SER A 86 22.06 3.01 -7.14
N ARG A 87 20.84 3.26 -7.63
CA ARG A 87 19.68 3.61 -6.76
C ARG A 87 19.03 2.43 -6.02
N ARG A 88 19.53 1.19 -6.19
CA ARG A 88 19.01 0.01 -5.48
C ARG A 88 20.02 -0.53 -4.47
N ARG A 89 19.69 -0.39 -3.18
CA ARG A 89 20.19 -1.22 -2.05
C ARG A 89 21.72 -1.39 -1.94
N GLN A 90 22.52 -0.32 -2.03
CA GLN A 90 23.93 -0.40 -1.63
C GLN A 90 24.17 0.44 -0.37
N ARG A 91 24.84 -0.14 0.62
CA ARG A 91 25.39 0.60 1.77
C ARG A 91 26.55 1.45 1.26
N TRP A 92 26.32 2.75 1.17
CA TRP A 92 27.36 3.71 0.81
C TRP A 92 28.15 4.13 2.04
N ARG A 93 29.42 4.48 1.85
CA ARG A 93 30.26 5.06 2.89
C ARG A 93 30.76 6.40 2.41
N LEU A 94 30.63 7.41 3.27
CA LEU A 94 31.13 8.74 3.00
C LEU A 94 32.43 8.94 3.75
N ILE A 95 33.44 9.46 3.05
CA ILE A 95 34.73 9.80 3.64
C ILE A 95 35.00 11.26 3.31
N SER A 96 35.22 12.11 4.32
CA SER A 96 35.49 13.54 4.15
C SER A 96 36.84 13.93 4.74
N ALA A 97 37.75 14.44 3.90
CA ALA A 97 38.95 15.14 4.33
C ALA A 97 38.71 16.65 4.34
N LEU A 98 38.91 17.29 5.49
CA LEU A 98 38.53 18.69 5.72
C LEU A 98 39.78 19.59 5.76
N ALA A 99 39.88 20.54 4.82
CA ALA A 99 41.06 21.40 4.65
C ALA A 99 41.22 22.49 5.74
N GLY A 100 40.17 22.84 6.49
CA GLY A 100 40.17 23.91 7.50
C GLY A 100 40.08 23.38 8.93
N THR A 101 40.40 24.20 9.94
CA THR A 101 40.29 23.84 11.36
C THR A 101 38.82 23.78 11.80
N GLN A 102 38.26 22.58 11.83
CA GLN A 102 37.00 22.31 12.51
C GLN A 102 37.31 22.00 13.98
N GLY A 103 36.50 22.52 14.92
CA GLY A 103 36.71 22.35 16.36
C GLY A 103 36.66 20.88 16.83
N GLU A 104 36.76 20.66 18.13
CA GLU A 104 36.75 19.31 18.72
C GLU A 104 35.52 18.49 18.26
N GLY A 105 35.80 17.30 17.73
CA GLY A 105 34.80 16.31 17.32
C GLY A 105 34.42 16.31 15.82
N LEU A 106 35.01 17.16 14.97
CA LEU A 106 34.76 17.17 13.52
C LEU A 106 33.27 17.11 13.15
N LYS A 107 32.47 17.98 13.77
CA LYS A 107 31.01 17.93 13.63
C LYS A 107 30.57 18.18 12.18
N PRO A 108 29.54 17.46 11.68
CA PRO A 108 28.90 17.81 10.43
C PRO A 108 28.27 19.19 10.50
N GLU A 109 28.48 20.00 9.46
CA GLU A 109 27.72 21.24 9.29
C GLU A 109 26.34 20.96 8.69
N GLY A 110 25.35 21.82 8.94
CA GLY A 110 23.94 21.53 8.62
C GLY A 110 23.68 21.14 7.16
N ARG A 111 24.22 21.86 6.17
CA ARG A 111 24.05 21.50 4.75
C ARG A 111 24.84 20.26 4.35
N GLU A 112 26.02 20.09 4.93
CA GLU A 112 26.88 18.92 4.72
C GLU A 112 26.22 17.63 5.21
N ALA A 113 25.62 17.71 6.41
CA ALA A 113 24.88 16.64 7.07
C ALA A 113 23.67 16.18 6.26
N VAL A 114 22.94 17.13 5.67
CA VAL A 114 21.81 16.84 4.78
C VAL A 114 22.27 16.10 3.53
N ILE A 115 23.33 16.59 2.87
CA ILE A 115 23.88 15.92 1.69
C ILE A 115 24.34 14.50 2.03
N ALA A 116 25.01 14.30 3.17
CA ALA A 116 25.45 12.97 3.60
C ALA A 116 24.28 11.99 3.83
N LEU A 117 23.14 12.48 4.33
CA LEU A 117 21.90 11.70 4.50
C LEU A 117 21.23 11.37 3.17
N ASP A 118 21.16 12.34 2.25
CA ASP A 118 20.58 12.16 0.91
C ASP A 118 21.33 11.07 0.11
N VAL A 119 22.61 10.89 0.41
CA VAL A 119 23.44 9.84 -0.20
C VAL A 119 23.21 8.45 0.43
N HIS A 120 22.35 8.35 1.47
CA HIS A 120 22.05 7.11 2.20
C HIS A 120 23.30 6.40 2.72
N THR A 121 24.20 7.16 3.32
CA THR A 121 25.48 6.62 3.82
C THR A 121 25.28 5.89 5.15
N SER A 122 25.86 4.70 5.23
CA SER A 122 25.85 3.84 6.42
C SER A 122 26.67 4.44 7.55
N HIS A 123 27.85 4.92 7.20
CA HIS A 123 28.81 5.56 8.09
C HIS A 123 29.48 6.71 7.36
N TRP A 124 29.82 7.75 8.11
CA TRP A 124 30.56 8.89 7.62
C TRP A 124 31.84 9.08 8.41
N LEU A 125 32.97 8.74 7.77
CA LEU A 125 34.30 8.98 8.32
C LEU A 125 34.75 10.40 7.97
N ARG A 126 34.95 11.23 8.99
CA ARG A 126 35.47 12.58 8.85
C ARG A 126 36.90 12.62 9.40
N LEU A 127 37.83 13.18 8.64
CA LEU A 127 39.22 13.35 9.06
C LEU A 127 39.68 14.80 8.84
N GLN A 128 40.47 15.28 9.79
CA GLN A 128 41.10 16.59 9.71
C GLN A 128 42.28 16.53 8.73
N ALA A 129 42.36 17.45 7.75
CA ALA A 129 43.48 17.45 6.80
C ALA A 129 44.79 17.97 7.42
N THR A 130 44.73 18.70 8.54
CA THR A 130 45.90 19.06 9.35
C THR A 130 46.27 17.97 10.35
N VAL A 131 47.56 17.85 10.67
CA VAL A 131 48.07 16.96 11.70
C VAL A 131 48.12 17.74 13.03
N SER A 132 47.80 17.08 14.15
CA SER A 132 47.91 17.68 15.48
C SER A 132 49.37 17.89 15.89
N ALA A 133 49.62 18.68 16.94
CA ALA A 133 50.96 18.85 17.51
C ALA A 133 51.64 17.53 17.92
N SER A 134 50.85 16.48 18.17
CA SER A 134 51.34 15.13 18.50
C SER A 134 51.70 14.26 17.28
N GLY A 135 51.63 14.80 16.06
CA GLY A 135 51.88 14.03 14.84
C GLY A 135 50.72 13.12 14.41
N THR A 136 49.58 13.16 15.12
CA THR A 136 48.42 12.32 14.83
C THR A 136 47.32 13.10 14.12
N ARG A 137 46.53 12.41 13.28
CA ARG A 137 45.41 12.99 12.55
C ARG A 137 44.08 12.70 13.27
N PRO A 138 43.38 13.73 13.77
CA PRO A 138 42.04 13.55 14.35
C PRO A 138 41.04 13.05 13.30
N ALA A 139 40.21 12.09 13.71
CA ALA A 139 39.14 11.55 12.91
C ALA A 139 37.91 11.21 13.77
N ALA A 140 36.74 11.16 13.14
CA ALA A 140 35.48 10.85 13.77
C ALA A 140 34.60 10.02 12.83
N ILE A 141 33.93 9.01 13.40
CA ILE A 141 32.90 8.22 12.71
C ILE A 141 31.55 8.75 13.16
N TRP A 142 30.73 9.09 12.17
CA TRP A 142 29.36 9.54 12.36
C TRP A 142 28.40 8.50 11.80
N ARG A 143 27.32 8.25 12.53
CA ARG A 143 26.21 7.37 12.11
C ARG A 143 24.93 8.18 12.01
N ALA A 144 24.13 7.86 11.01
CA ALA A 144 22.80 8.43 10.89
C ALA A 144 22.00 8.04 12.14
N ASP A 145 21.48 9.03 12.85
CA ASP A 145 20.67 8.85 14.05
C ASP A 145 19.49 9.82 14.01
N SER A 146 18.29 9.25 13.93
CA SER A 146 17.03 10.00 13.90
C SER A 146 16.74 10.76 15.19
N ALA A 147 17.37 10.38 16.31
CA ALA A 147 17.24 11.09 17.58
C ALA A 147 18.20 12.29 17.71
N ALA A 148 19.22 12.38 16.86
CA ALA A 148 20.21 13.46 16.91
C ALA A 148 19.71 14.71 16.19
N THR A 149 20.02 15.89 16.73
CA THR A 149 19.57 17.20 16.21
C THR A 149 19.97 17.46 14.75
N LEU A 150 21.11 16.91 14.31
CA LEU A 150 21.61 17.03 12.93
C LEU A 150 21.33 15.78 12.08
N GLY A 151 20.57 14.81 12.59
CA GLY A 151 20.38 13.51 11.96
C GLY A 151 21.61 12.60 12.00
N TRP A 152 22.68 13.04 12.68
CA TRP A 152 23.94 12.32 12.83
C TRP A 152 24.35 12.34 14.30
N ARG A 153 24.70 11.17 14.82
CA ARG A 153 25.39 11.04 16.10
C ARG A 153 26.86 10.75 15.87
N CYS A 154 27.72 11.33 16.71
CA CYS A 154 29.12 10.94 16.73
C CYS A 154 29.19 9.60 17.44
N ASP A 155 29.66 8.58 16.73
CA ASP A 155 29.76 7.22 17.26
C ASP A 155 31.10 7.03 17.96
N THR A 156 32.18 7.49 17.33
CA THR A 156 33.54 7.39 17.88
C THR A 156 34.41 8.52 17.37
N THR A 157 35.25 9.07 18.24
CA THR A 157 36.32 10.02 17.90
C THR A 157 37.67 9.42 18.28
N GLY A 158 38.72 9.72 17.53
CA GLY A 158 40.04 9.17 17.82
C GLY A 158 41.09 9.55 16.80
N ARG A 159 42.22 8.84 16.83
CA ARG A 159 43.24 8.95 15.78
C ARG A 159 42.76 8.18 14.55
N LEU A 160 43.09 8.69 13.36
CA LEU A 160 42.70 8.05 12.10
C LEU A 160 43.13 6.58 12.04
N GLN A 161 44.35 6.29 12.51
CA GLN A 161 44.91 4.94 12.51
C GLN A 161 44.07 3.99 13.41
N ASP A 162 43.81 4.39 14.65
CA ASP A 162 43.03 3.59 15.61
C ASP A 162 41.63 3.26 15.08
N LEU A 163 40.96 4.21 14.43
CA LEU A 163 39.63 4.00 13.84
C LEU A 163 39.66 3.07 12.62
N CYS A 164 40.76 3.07 11.85
CA CYS A 164 40.96 2.14 10.74
C CYS A 164 41.26 0.71 11.22
N GLU A 165 41.84 0.55 12.41
CA GLU A 165 42.20 -0.72 13.05
C GLU A 165 41.04 -1.33 13.87
N ALA A 166 40.25 -0.51 14.59
CA ALA A 166 39.10 -0.95 15.38
C ALA A 166 38.00 -1.60 14.52
N GLY A 167 37.70 -1.02 13.34
CA GLY A 167 36.77 -1.61 12.36
C GLY A 167 37.26 -2.93 11.74
N GLN A 168 38.48 -3.38 12.06
CA GLN A 168 38.97 -4.72 11.69
C GLN A 168 38.74 -5.77 12.79
N THR A 169 38.54 -5.35 14.03
CA THR A 169 38.45 -6.24 15.19
C THR A 169 37.01 -6.68 15.48
N GLU A 170 36.02 -5.81 15.23
CA GLU A 170 34.58 -6.15 15.21
C GLU A 170 34.24 -7.22 14.13
N ARG A 171 35.12 -7.40 13.14
CA ARG A 171 34.98 -8.41 12.06
C ARG A 171 35.00 -9.86 12.55
N ARG A 172 35.59 -10.15 13.71
CA ARG A 172 35.67 -11.52 14.24
C ARG A 172 34.42 -11.95 15.00
N SER A 173 33.67 -11.02 15.57
CA SER A 173 32.42 -11.33 16.29
C SER A 173 31.22 -11.44 15.36
N ASP A 174 31.13 -10.59 14.33
CA ASP A 174 29.96 -10.54 13.44
C ASP A 174 29.94 -11.69 12.41
N GLN A 175 31.10 -12.22 12.00
CA GLN A 175 31.13 -13.39 11.10
C GLN A 175 30.53 -14.66 11.71
N ALA A 176 30.48 -14.77 13.05
CA ALA A 176 29.77 -15.85 13.73
C ALA A 176 28.23 -15.65 13.73
N ALA A 177 27.76 -14.39 13.70
CA ALA A 177 26.33 -14.06 13.72
C ALA A 177 25.70 -14.02 12.32
N VAL A 178 26.47 -13.68 11.28
CA VAL A 178 25.94 -13.56 9.90
C VAL A 178 25.62 -14.93 9.26
N ALA A 179 26.21 -16.02 9.77
CA ALA A 179 25.90 -17.37 9.30
C ALA A 179 24.48 -17.85 9.68
N GLU A 180 23.83 -17.26 10.69
CA GLU A 180 22.47 -17.65 11.12
C GLU A 180 21.34 -16.85 10.47
N VAL A 181 21.62 -15.72 9.79
CA VAL A 181 20.58 -14.76 9.35
C VAL A 181 20.21 -14.88 7.86
N LEU A 182 20.99 -15.61 7.06
CA LEU A 182 20.79 -15.64 5.60
C LEU A 182 19.66 -16.55 5.09
N ASP A 183 18.87 -17.17 5.97
CA ASP A 183 17.78 -18.08 5.58
C ASP A 183 16.34 -17.58 5.86
N ASN A 184 16.11 -16.27 6.05
CA ASN A 184 14.74 -15.76 6.28
C ASN A 184 14.30 -14.62 5.34
N PRO A 185 13.62 -14.92 4.20
CA PRO A 185 13.02 -13.92 3.31
C PRO A 185 11.61 -13.52 3.77
N GLY A 186 11.46 -13.12 5.04
CA GLY A 186 10.18 -12.76 5.66
C GLY A 186 10.19 -11.41 6.37
N SER A 187 9.30 -10.52 5.95
CA SER A 187 8.79 -9.38 6.75
C SER A 187 9.74 -8.19 7.02
N ARG A 188 9.81 -7.26 6.06
CA ARG A 188 9.82 -5.82 6.42
C ARG A 188 8.57 -5.21 5.80
N GLN A 189 7.50 -5.10 6.59
CA GLN A 189 6.23 -4.48 6.17
C GLN A 189 6.50 -3.06 5.67
N GLU A 190 5.85 -2.68 4.58
CA GLU A 190 5.96 -1.34 3.99
C GLU A 190 5.44 -0.29 4.98
N ARG A 191 6.20 0.77 5.25
CA ARG A 191 5.84 1.80 6.25
C ARG A 191 5.10 2.93 5.55
N VAL A 192 3.92 3.29 6.04
CA VAL A 192 3.02 4.20 5.34
C VAL A 192 2.64 5.40 6.20
N LEU A 193 2.64 6.59 5.61
CA LEU A 193 1.98 7.76 6.19
C LEU A 193 0.59 7.94 5.58
N LEU A 194 -0.43 8.13 6.42
CA LEU A 194 -1.79 8.41 5.97
C LEU A 194 -2.00 9.93 5.89
N LEU A 195 -2.50 10.42 4.77
CA LEU A 195 -2.81 11.83 4.55
C LEU A 195 -4.31 11.98 4.32
N THR A 196 -5.01 12.62 5.27
CA THR A 196 -6.49 12.62 5.29
C THR A 196 -7.11 14.02 5.32
N LEU A 197 -8.30 14.15 4.72
CA LEU A 197 -9.14 15.34 4.81
C LEU A 197 -10.31 15.12 5.76
N THR A 198 -10.37 15.89 6.85
CA THR A 198 -11.37 15.76 7.90
C THR A 198 -12.48 16.80 7.76
N GLY A 199 -13.74 16.36 7.76
CA GLY A 199 -14.94 17.20 7.77
C GLY A 199 -15.27 17.79 9.14
N ALA A 200 -16.49 18.31 9.28
CA ALA A 200 -16.95 18.98 10.51
C ALA A 200 -17.28 18.01 11.65
N ASP A 201 -17.72 16.78 11.34
CA ASP A 201 -18.10 15.77 12.32
C ASP A 201 -16.89 14.91 12.72
N PRO A 202 -16.41 15.00 13.99
CA PRO A 202 -15.28 14.21 14.47
C PRO A 202 -15.52 12.70 14.43
N ALA A 203 -16.76 12.24 14.65
CA ALA A 203 -17.08 10.82 14.66
C ALA A 203 -17.01 10.21 13.26
N ILE A 204 -17.45 10.94 12.23
CA ILE A 204 -17.25 10.52 10.82
C ILE A 204 -15.75 10.46 10.50
N ASN A 205 -14.99 11.48 10.87
CA ASN A 205 -13.55 11.53 10.60
C ASN A 205 -12.76 10.37 11.20
N GLU A 206 -13.08 9.98 12.43
CA GLU A 206 -12.39 8.86 13.10
C GLU A 206 -12.75 7.51 12.46
N ARG A 207 -14.01 7.34 12.02
CA ARG A 207 -14.46 6.16 11.27
C ARG A 207 -13.75 6.04 9.92
N ASP A 208 -13.70 7.13 9.15
CA ASP A 208 -13.04 7.15 7.83
C ASP A 208 -11.55 6.84 7.94
N LEU A 209 -10.89 7.36 8.99
CA LEU A 209 -9.49 7.04 9.25
C LEU A 209 -9.30 5.57 9.66
N ALA A 210 -10.12 5.05 10.58
CA ALA A 210 -10.04 3.66 11.01
C ALA A 210 -10.23 2.70 9.82
N GLU A 211 -11.11 3.04 8.89
CA GLU A 211 -11.31 2.31 7.64
C GLU A 211 -10.07 2.37 6.73
N LEU A 212 -9.47 3.55 6.54
CA LEU A 212 -8.23 3.70 5.75
C LEU A 212 -7.05 2.94 6.36
N GLU A 213 -6.91 2.97 7.69
CA GLU A 213 -5.93 2.15 8.41
C GLU A 213 -6.18 0.66 8.19
N GLY A 214 -7.44 0.24 8.26
CA GLY A 214 -7.86 -1.14 7.99
C GLY A 214 -7.49 -1.58 6.57
N LEU A 215 -7.68 -0.71 5.57
CA LEU A 215 -7.30 -0.97 4.18
C LEU A 215 -5.78 -1.10 4.06
N THR A 216 -5.04 -0.17 4.65
CA THR A 216 -3.57 -0.15 4.64
C THR A 216 -2.98 -1.43 5.23
N ARG A 217 -3.49 -1.87 6.39
CA ARG A 217 -3.08 -3.13 7.03
C ARG A 217 -3.48 -4.34 6.19
N SER A 218 -4.64 -4.30 5.54
CA SER A 218 -5.11 -5.39 4.67
C SER A 218 -4.29 -5.56 3.39
N ALA A 219 -3.62 -4.49 2.93
CA ALA A 219 -2.65 -4.52 1.84
C ALA A 219 -1.26 -5.03 2.26
N GLY A 220 -1.04 -5.32 3.55
CA GLY A 220 0.24 -5.77 4.10
C GLY A 220 1.18 -4.64 4.53
N ALA A 221 0.69 -3.41 4.60
CA ALA A 221 1.47 -2.24 4.98
C ALA A 221 1.16 -1.78 6.42
N CYS A 222 2.12 -1.09 7.04
CA CYS A 222 2.05 -0.61 8.42
C CYS A 222 1.88 0.93 8.43
N PRO A 223 0.71 1.46 8.84
CA PRO A 223 0.56 2.89 9.05
C PRO A 223 1.42 3.34 10.24
N VAL A 224 2.34 4.27 10.02
CA VAL A 224 3.31 4.75 11.03
C VAL A 224 3.05 6.19 11.49
N ALA A 225 2.25 6.95 10.73
CA ALA A 225 1.87 8.32 11.04
C ALA A 225 0.59 8.71 10.30
N VAL A 226 -0.14 9.69 10.82
CA VAL A 226 -1.35 10.25 10.20
C VAL A 226 -1.27 11.77 10.18
N CYS A 227 -1.37 12.35 8.99
CA CYS A 227 -1.43 13.78 8.77
C CYS A 227 -2.87 14.19 8.38
N ARG A 228 -3.57 14.87 9.28
CA ARG A 228 -4.98 15.27 9.11
C ARG A 228 -5.10 16.76 8.75
N GLN A 229 -5.91 17.12 7.75
CA GLN A 229 -6.25 18.51 7.44
C GLN A 229 -7.75 18.73 7.46
N ARG A 230 -8.22 19.77 8.16
CA ARG A 230 -9.62 20.19 8.12
C ARG A 230 -10.02 20.64 6.72
N LEU A 231 -11.17 20.17 6.25
CA LEU A 231 -11.74 20.55 4.97
C LEU A 231 -12.06 22.05 4.99
N GLY A 232 -11.33 22.82 4.18
CA GLY A 232 -11.48 24.26 4.01
C GLY A 232 -11.41 24.59 2.52
N GLN A 233 -10.80 25.73 2.15
CA GLN A 233 -10.55 26.03 0.75
C GLN A 233 -9.56 25.01 0.15
N ILE A 234 -10.04 24.16 -0.75
CA ILE A 234 -9.27 23.09 -1.37
C ILE A 234 -8.30 23.66 -2.40
N ASN A 235 -7.03 23.27 -2.35
CA ASN A 235 -6.09 23.56 -3.42
C ASN A 235 -6.38 22.64 -4.61
N PRO A 236 -6.85 23.12 -5.78
CA PRO A 236 -7.21 22.24 -6.89
C PRO A 236 -6.02 21.40 -7.39
N GLN A 237 -4.78 21.86 -7.17
CA GLN A 237 -3.57 21.16 -7.63
C GLN A 237 -3.09 20.05 -6.71
N THR A 238 -3.52 20.02 -5.44
CA THR A 238 -3.01 19.06 -4.45
C THR A 238 -4.05 18.58 -3.43
N LEU A 239 -5.24 19.16 -3.38
CA LEU A 239 -6.27 19.02 -2.33
C LEU A 239 -5.86 19.57 -0.94
N TRP A 240 -4.61 19.38 -0.53
CA TRP A 240 -4.05 19.88 0.73
C TRP A 240 -3.38 21.25 0.61
N GLY A 241 -3.30 21.97 1.72
CA GLY A 241 -2.55 23.21 1.83
C GLY A 241 -1.04 22.97 1.82
N THR A 242 -0.28 23.93 1.30
CA THR A 242 1.19 23.82 1.17
C THR A 242 1.89 23.61 2.51
N GLY A 243 1.48 24.35 3.56
CA GLY A 243 2.03 24.16 4.91
C GLY A 243 1.81 22.75 5.45
N LYS A 244 0.63 22.18 5.18
CA LYS A 244 0.32 20.82 5.63
C LYS A 244 1.10 19.74 4.89
N LEU A 245 1.37 19.97 3.60
CA LEU A 245 2.24 19.09 2.82
C LEU A 245 3.71 19.18 3.27
N GLN A 246 4.17 20.33 3.75
CA GLN A 246 5.50 20.46 4.36
C GLN A 246 5.59 19.67 5.67
N GLU A 247 4.55 19.75 6.53
CA GLU A 247 4.45 18.90 7.73
C GLU A 247 4.45 17.41 7.37
N ALA A 248 3.63 17.00 6.40
CA ALA A 248 3.58 15.62 5.93
C ALA A 248 4.93 15.13 5.39
N ALA A 249 5.68 15.97 4.65
CA ALA A 249 7.02 15.63 4.16
C ALA A 249 8.02 15.42 5.31
N LEU A 250 7.93 16.22 6.38
CA LEU A 250 8.72 16.02 7.59
C LEU A 250 8.35 14.71 8.29
N ASP A 251 7.06 14.39 8.39
CA ASP A 251 6.59 13.15 9.02
C ASP A 251 6.97 11.90 8.20
N VAL A 252 6.92 11.98 6.86
CA VAL A 252 7.43 10.92 5.97
C VAL A 252 8.88 10.59 6.31
N ARG A 253 9.73 11.62 6.46
CA ARG A 253 11.15 11.46 6.79
C ARG A 253 11.35 10.96 8.21
N ARG A 254 10.67 11.59 9.20
CA ARG A 254 10.76 11.26 10.63
C ARG A 254 10.40 9.80 10.90
N HIS A 255 9.34 9.32 10.27
CA HIS A 255 8.83 7.96 10.48
C HIS A 255 9.36 6.94 9.47
N GLY A 256 10.22 7.36 8.53
CA GLY A 256 10.77 6.50 7.48
C GLY A 256 9.67 5.84 6.64
N ALA A 257 8.61 6.59 6.32
CA ALA A 257 7.54 6.11 5.45
C ALA A 257 8.07 6.00 4.01
N SER A 258 7.81 4.87 3.36
CA SER A 258 8.17 4.61 1.97
C SER A 258 7.02 4.86 0.99
N LEU A 259 5.83 5.11 1.51
CA LEU A 259 4.60 5.37 0.76
C LEU A 259 3.70 6.32 1.55
N VAL A 260 3.02 7.23 0.84
CA VAL A 260 1.93 8.05 1.39
C VAL A 260 0.61 7.57 0.79
N ILE A 261 -0.38 7.32 1.65
CA ILE A 261 -1.73 6.92 1.22
C ILE A 261 -2.72 8.05 1.52
N THR A 262 -3.54 8.42 0.54
CA THR A 262 -4.61 9.42 0.70
C THR A 262 -5.99 8.80 0.83
N ASP A 263 -6.86 9.42 1.64
CA ASP A 263 -8.28 9.04 1.77
C ASP A 263 -9.11 9.37 0.53
N ARG A 264 -8.70 10.38 -0.25
CA ARG A 264 -9.39 10.86 -1.45
C ARG A 264 -8.75 10.37 -2.73
N GLU A 265 -9.58 10.21 -3.76
CA GLU A 265 -9.11 9.98 -5.12
C GLU A 265 -8.34 11.18 -5.64
N LEU A 266 -7.25 10.93 -6.35
CA LEU A 266 -6.38 11.97 -6.88
C LEU A 266 -6.50 12.03 -8.39
N THR A 267 -6.52 13.22 -8.97
CA THR A 267 -6.25 13.38 -10.40
C THR A 267 -4.77 13.08 -10.71
N PRO A 268 -4.41 12.73 -11.96
CA PRO A 268 -3.01 12.51 -12.35
C PRO A 268 -2.08 13.70 -12.09
N VAL A 269 -2.63 14.93 -12.05
CA VAL A 269 -1.87 16.14 -11.74
C VAL A 269 -1.64 16.24 -10.23
N GLN A 270 -2.68 16.00 -9.42
CA GLN A 270 -2.60 16.01 -7.97
C GLN A 270 -1.60 14.98 -7.44
N ALA A 271 -1.69 13.72 -7.89
CA ALA A 271 -0.76 12.66 -7.48
C ALA A 271 0.70 13.05 -7.72
N ARG A 272 1.04 13.56 -8.92
CA ARG A 272 2.42 14.00 -9.24
C ARG A 272 2.90 15.18 -8.41
N ASN A 273 2.00 16.14 -8.16
CA ASN A 273 2.36 17.29 -7.34
C ASN A 273 2.65 16.87 -5.90
N LEU A 274 1.85 15.94 -5.37
CA LEU A 274 2.06 15.36 -4.04
C LEU A 274 3.36 14.56 -3.99
N GLU A 275 3.62 13.66 -4.95
CA GLU A 275 4.88 12.90 -5.04
C GLU A 275 6.10 13.84 -5.03
N ARG A 276 6.05 14.95 -5.79
CA ARG A 276 7.14 15.93 -5.86
C ARG A 276 7.31 16.72 -4.56
N LEU A 277 6.22 17.07 -3.88
CA LEU A 277 6.27 17.88 -2.65
C LEU A 277 6.66 17.04 -1.43
N LEU A 278 6.24 15.78 -1.39
CA LEU A 278 6.49 14.83 -0.30
C LEU A 278 7.79 14.05 -0.49
N ASP A 279 8.34 14.04 -1.71
CA ASP A 279 9.51 13.24 -2.11
C ASP A 279 9.34 11.75 -1.79
N CYS A 280 8.12 11.26 -2.00
CA CYS A 280 7.67 9.92 -1.65
C CYS A 280 6.60 9.47 -2.66
N PRO A 281 6.53 8.19 -3.04
CA PRO A 281 5.39 7.66 -3.78
C PRO A 281 4.07 7.97 -3.07
N VAL A 282 3.04 8.29 -3.85
CA VAL A 282 1.69 8.59 -3.34
C VAL A 282 0.70 7.65 -4.00
N MET A 283 -0.10 6.98 -3.18
CA MET A 283 -1.18 6.09 -3.59
C MET A 283 -2.49 6.67 -3.07
N ASP A 284 -3.54 6.66 -3.88
CA ASP A 284 -4.87 7.03 -3.41
C ASP A 284 -5.69 5.82 -2.98
N ARG A 285 -6.83 6.07 -2.33
CA ARG A 285 -7.74 5.04 -1.83
C ARG A 285 -8.13 4.02 -2.91
N SER A 286 -8.33 4.46 -4.15
CA SER A 286 -8.76 3.59 -5.25
C SER A 286 -7.66 2.63 -5.69
N GLU A 287 -6.41 3.12 -5.75
CA GLU A 287 -5.24 2.29 -6.03
C GLU A 287 -4.96 1.30 -4.89
N LEU A 288 -5.10 1.73 -3.63
CA LEU A 288 -4.97 0.85 -2.47
C LEU A 288 -5.96 -0.32 -2.52
N ILE A 289 -7.24 -0.03 -2.80
CA ILE A 289 -8.29 -1.06 -2.90
C ILE A 289 -7.98 -2.04 -4.05
N LEU A 290 -7.54 -1.54 -5.21
CA LEU A 290 -7.12 -2.37 -6.34
C LEU A 290 -5.96 -3.30 -5.99
N ASP A 291 -4.98 -2.82 -5.21
CA ASP A 291 -3.83 -3.62 -4.79
C ASP A 291 -4.24 -4.70 -3.77
N ILE A 292 -5.17 -4.41 -2.86
CA ILE A 292 -5.77 -5.44 -1.99
C ILE A 292 -6.44 -6.52 -2.84
N PHE A 293 -7.22 -6.15 -3.86
CA PHE A 293 -7.84 -7.14 -4.73
C PHE A 293 -6.84 -7.97 -5.52
N ALA A 294 -5.75 -7.38 -5.97
CA ALA A 294 -4.71 -8.11 -6.69
C ALA A 294 -4.10 -9.21 -5.81
N GLN A 295 -3.96 -8.94 -4.51
CA GLN A 295 -3.48 -9.92 -3.53
C GLN A 295 -4.52 -11.01 -3.22
N ARG A 296 -5.82 -10.71 -3.34
CA ARG A 296 -6.93 -11.61 -2.98
C ARG A 296 -7.50 -12.41 -4.16
N ALA A 297 -7.29 -11.96 -5.39
CA ALA A 297 -7.79 -12.60 -6.60
C ALA A 297 -7.13 -13.97 -6.84
N SER A 298 -7.88 -15.03 -6.51
CA SER A 298 -7.41 -16.41 -6.63
C SER A 298 -7.89 -17.05 -7.93
N SER A 299 -9.10 -16.73 -8.36
CA SER A 299 -9.71 -17.29 -9.57
C SER A 299 -9.14 -16.63 -10.83
N ALA A 300 -9.16 -17.37 -11.95
CA ALA A 300 -8.73 -16.82 -13.24
C ALA A 300 -9.59 -15.61 -13.65
N ALA A 301 -10.91 -15.67 -13.40
CA ALA A 301 -11.82 -14.58 -13.68
C ALA A 301 -11.52 -13.35 -12.80
N GLY A 302 -11.34 -13.55 -11.50
CA GLY A 302 -10.99 -12.49 -10.55
C GLY A 302 -9.66 -11.81 -10.90
N ARG A 303 -8.63 -12.59 -11.26
CA ARG A 303 -7.33 -12.03 -11.68
C ARG A 303 -7.44 -11.17 -12.93
N LEU A 304 -8.20 -11.62 -13.94
CA LEU A 304 -8.42 -10.85 -15.18
C LEU A 304 -9.19 -9.55 -14.90
N GLN A 305 -10.21 -9.59 -14.03
CA GLN A 305 -10.99 -8.42 -13.64
C GLN A 305 -10.13 -7.38 -12.92
N VAL A 306 -9.34 -7.82 -11.95
CA VAL A 306 -8.45 -6.92 -11.20
C VAL A 306 -7.37 -6.33 -12.10
N GLU A 307 -6.74 -7.14 -12.97
CA GLU A 307 -5.76 -6.63 -13.94
C GLU A 307 -6.40 -5.59 -14.88
N LEU A 308 -7.60 -5.87 -15.41
CA LEU A 308 -8.34 -4.95 -16.25
C LEU A 308 -8.62 -3.62 -15.53
N ALA A 309 -9.05 -3.68 -14.27
CA ALA A 309 -9.34 -2.52 -13.46
C ALA A 309 -8.09 -1.68 -13.17
N GLN A 310 -6.98 -2.34 -12.79
CA GLN A 310 -5.69 -1.69 -12.59
C GLN A 310 -5.20 -0.99 -13.86
N LEU A 311 -5.33 -1.63 -15.02
CA LEU A 311 -4.92 -1.03 -16.30
C LEU A 311 -5.81 0.16 -16.69
N ARG A 312 -7.14 0.05 -16.53
CA ARG A 312 -8.07 1.16 -16.79
C ARG A 312 -7.79 2.37 -15.89
N TYR A 313 -7.47 2.11 -14.63
CA TYR A 313 -7.15 3.14 -13.66
C TYR A 313 -5.77 3.78 -13.91
N ARG A 314 -4.75 2.99 -14.28
CA ARG A 314 -3.38 3.48 -14.56
C ARG A 314 -3.25 4.20 -15.90
N LEU A 315 -4.00 3.78 -16.94
CA LEU A 315 -3.91 4.33 -18.30
C LEU A 315 -3.99 5.88 -18.36
N PRO A 316 -4.99 6.56 -17.76
CA PRO A 316 -5.05 8.02 -17.77
C PRO A 316 -3.92 8.68 -16.97
N ARG A 317 -3.33 7.97 -15.99
CA ARG A 317 -2.27 8.47 -15.10
C ARG A 317 -0.87 8.44 -15.74
N LEU A 318 -0.67 7.67 -16.81
CA LEU A 318 0.63 7.57 -17.52
C LEU A 318 1.05 8.86 -18.22
N LYS A 319 0.09 9.66 -18.73
CA LYS A 319 0.36 10.94 -19.41
C LYS A 319 1.16 11.91 -18.54
N GLY A 320 1.05 11.80 -17.22
CA GLY A 320 1.74 12.67 -16.27
C GLY A 320 3.24 12.36 -16.08
N ARG A 321 3.68 11.11 -16.29
CA ARG A 321 5.08 10.69 -16.10
C ARG A 321 6.01 11.10 -17.26
N GLY A 322 5.44 11.67 -18.32
CA GLY A 322 6.10 11.90 -19.60
C GLY A 322 7.10 13.05 -19.69
N LEU A 323 7.15 13.98 -18.73
CA LEU A 323 8.07 15.12 -18.80
C LEU A 323 9.55 14.71 -18.60
N SER A 324 9.81 13.62 -17.86
CA SER A 324 11.17 13.07 -17.71
C SER A 324 11.57 12.12 -18.84
N LEU A 325 10.61 11.40 -19.45
CA LEU A 325 10.87 10.49 -20.58
C LEU A 325 10.97 11.22 -21.93
N SER A 326 10.26 12.34 -22.10
CA SER A 326 10.35 13.19 -23.30
C SER A 326 11.70 13.89 -23.44
N ARG A 327 12.36 14.23 -22.32
CA ARG A 327 13.67 14.91 -22.34
C ARG A 327 14.84 13.99 -22.72
N GLN A 328 14.71 12.67 -22.56
CA GLN A 328 15.72 11.72 -23.06
C GLN A 328 15.62 11.47 -24.57
N GLY A 329 14.52 11.85 -25.21
CA GLY A 329 14.35 11.74 -26.67
C GLY A 329 14.42 13.07 -27.43
N GLY A 330 14.81 14.16 -26.77
CA GLY A 330 14.62 15.53 -27.29
C GLY A 330 15.86 16.41 -27.19
N GLY A 331 17.02 15.90 -27.63
CA GLY A 331 18.14 16.75 -28.05
C GLY A 331 18.01 17.04 -29.55
N ILE A 332 17.85 18.32 -29.89
CA ILE A 332 17.95 18.96 -31.22
C ILE A 332 18.32 17.99 -32.36
N GLY A 333 17.34 17.55 -33.18
CA GLY A 333 17.68 16.96 -34.49
C GLY A 333 16.81 15.87 -35.11
N THR A 334 15.78 15.30 -34.47
CA THR A 334 14.96 14.26 -35.15
C THR A 334 13.67 14.84 -35.71
N ARG A 335 13.77 15.52 -36.86
CA ARG A 335 12.64 15.69 -37.77
C ARG A 335 12.35 14.34 -38.43
N GLY A 336 11.43 13.59 -37.82
CA GLY A 336 10.81 12.41 -38.40
C GLY A 336 9.47 12.13 -37.71
N PRO A 337 8.49 11.51 -38.37
CA PRO A 337 7.19 11.15 -37.79
C PRO A 337 7.37 9.93 -36.87
N GLY A 338 8.12 10.09 -35.78
CA GLY A 338 8.40 9.04 -34.80
C GLY A 338 7.42 9.13 -33.64
N GLU A 339 6.59 8.10 -33.47
CA GLU A 339 5.71 7.96 -32.31
C GLU A 339 6.51 7.97 -30.99
N THR A 340 6.10 8.80 -30.02
CA THR A 340 6.76 8.87 -28.71
C THR A 340 6.64 7.54 -27.94
N GLN A 341 7.64 7.19 -27.13
CA GLN A 341 7.61 5.96 -26.33
C GLN A 341 6.37 5.88 -25.42
N LEU A 342 5.92 7.02 -24.88
CA LEU A 342 4.70 7.12 -24.08
C LEU A 342 3.44 6.74 -24.87
N GLU A 343 3.37 7.15 -26.13
CA GLU A 343 2.25 6.82 -27.00
C GLU A 343 2.26 5.33 -27.36
N LYS A 344 3.45 4.74 -27.58
CA LYS A 344 3.61 3.29 -27.76
C LYS A 344 3.15 2.50 -26.54
N ASP A 345 3.57 2.91 -25.34
CA ASP A 345 3.20 2.26 -24.08
C ASP A 345 1.68 2.38 -23.84
N ARG A 346 1.10 3.56 -24.13
CA ARG A 346 -0.34 3.81 -24.04
C ARG A 346 -1.11 2.86 -24.97
N ARG A 347 -0.68 2.73 -26.23
CA ARG A 347 -1.31 1.82 -27.20
C ARG A 347 -1.15 0.36 -26.79
N ALA A 348 -0.03 -0.04 -26.19
CA ALA A 348 0.14 -1.39 -25.67
C ALA A 348 -0.86 -1.68 -24.55
N ILE A 349 -1.03 -0.75 -23.60
CA ILE A 349 -1.99 -0.89 -22.49
C ILE A 349 -3.44 -0.89 -23.00
N SER A 350 -3.79 0.00 -23.93
CA SER A 350 -5.13 0.00 -24.54
C SER A 350 -5.44 -1.33 -25.24
N ARG A 351 -4.49 -1.90 -25.99
CA ARG A 351 -4.66 -3.23 -26.61
C ARG A 351 -4.83 -4.33 -25.56
N ARG A 352 -4.09 -4.27 -24.44
CA ARG A 352 -4.22 -5.23 -23.33
C ARG A 352 -5.61 -5.12 -22.67
N ILE A 353 -6.10 -3.90 -22.43
CA ILE A 353 -7.46 -3.65 -21.91
C ILE A 353 -8.52 -4.25 -22.84
N GLU A 354 -8.41 -4.04 -24.15
CA GLU A 354 -9.35 -4.63 -25.11
C GLU A 354 -9.32 -6.16 -25.10
N HIS A 355 -8.13 -6.74 -25.05
CA HIS A 355 -7.95 -8.19 -25.02
C HIS A 355 -8.53 -8.81 -23.75
N LEU A 356 -8.14 -8.31 -22.57
CA LEU A 356 -8.68 -8.74 -21.28
C LEU A 356 -10.21 -8.57 -21.22
N GLY A 357 -10.74 -7.47 -21.76
CA GLY A 357 -12.18 -7.24 -21.85
C GLY A 357 -12.91 -8.26 -22.73
N ARG A 358 -12.28 -8.76 -23.80
CA ARG A 358 -12.84 -9.84 -24.63
C ARG A 358 -12.81 -11.18 -23.90
N GLU A 359 -11.70 -11.51 -23.24
CA GLU A 359 -11.58 -12.75 -22.45
C GLU A 359 -12.61 -12.79 -21.31
N LEU A 360 -12.81 -11.67 -20.62
CA LEU A 360 -13.80 -11.57 -19.55
C LEU A 360 -15.23 -11.80 -20.07
N ARG A 361 -15.58 -11.23 -21.23
CA ARG A 361 -16.88 -11.48 -21.88
C ARG A 361 -17.07 -12.94 -22.28
N GLN A 362 -16.02 -13.60 -22.77
CA GLN A 362 -16.07 -15.01 -23.12
C GLN A 362 -16.28 -15.90 -21.88
N LEU A 363 -15.59 -15.60 -20.77
CA LEU A 363 -15.80 -16.28 -19.49
C LEU A 363 -17.22 -16.08 -18.96
N GLY A 364 -17.77 -14.86 -19.04
CA GLY A 364 -19.15 -14.58 -18.68
C GLY A 364 -20.16 -15.37 -19.53
N ALA A 365 -19.96 -15.41 -20.85
CA ALA A 365 -20.81 -16.22 -21.75
C ALA A 365 -20.69 -17.73 -21.50
N HIS A 366 -19.51 -18.22 -21.13
CA HIS A 366 -19.31 -19.62 -20.76
C HIS A 366 -20.04 -19.96 -19.45
N ARG A 367 -19.95 -19.10 -18.42
CA ARG A 367 -20.76 -19.22 -17.20
C ARG A 367 -22.24 -19.23 -17.55
N ALA A 368 -22.70 -18.34 -18.42
CA ALA A 368 -24.08 -18.30 -18.90
C ALA A 368 -24.61 -19.59 -19.48
N ARG A 369 -23.79 -20.30 -20.26
CA ARG A 369 -24.17 -21.61 -20.82
C ARG A 369 -24.17 -22.71 -19.76
N LEU A 370 -23.20 -22.71 -18.85
CA LEU A 370 -23.20 -23.61 -17.69
C LEU A 370 -24.41 -23.37 -16.77
N ARG A 371 -24.93 -22.14 -16.70
CA ARG A 371 -26.17 -21.80 -15.98
C ARG A 371 -27.39 -22.52 -16.53
N GLN A 372 -27.51 -22.60 -17.86
CA GLN A 372 -28.61 -23.31 -18.51
C GLN A 372 -28.59 -24.82 -18.22
N GLN A 373 -27.45 -25.36 -17.77
CA GLN A 373 -27.24 -26.78 -17.52
C GLN A 373 -27.20 -27.17 -16.02
N ARG A 374 -27.44 -26.25 -15.06
CA ARG A 374 -27.25 -26.51 -13.62
C ARG A 374 -28.44 -26.15 -12.70
N SER A 375 -28.96 -27.19 -12.03
CA SER A 375 -29.53 -27.29 -10.66
C SER A 375 -30.72 -26.38 -10.25
N MET A 376 -31.90 -26.98 -10.03
CA MET A 376 -33.13 -26.38 -9.44
C MET A 376 -33.06 -26.07 -7.92
N LEU A 377 -31.86 -25.93 -7.35
CA LEU A 377 -31.72 -25.66 -5.92
C LEU A 377 -31.89 -24.16 -5.64
N PRO A 378 -32.61 -23.77 -4.57
CA PRO A 378 -32.69 -22.38 -4.15
C PRO A 378 -31.32 -21.77 -3.86
N LYS A 379 -31.16 -20.49 -4.14
CA LYS A 379 -29.90 -19.74 -4.05
C LYS A 379 -30.04 -18.54 -3.12
N VAL A 380 -29.11 -18.42 -2.19
CA VAL A 380 -29.02 -17.30 -1.25
C VAL A 380 -27.65 -16.66 -1.36
N ALA A 381 -27.59 -15.34 -1.44
CA ALA A 381 -26.33 -14.60 -1.38
C ALA A 381 -26.20 -13.83 -0.05
N LEU A 382 -25.07 -13.99 0.62
CA LEU A 382 -24.68 -13.20 1.77
C LEU A 382 -24.07 -11.89 1.25
N VAL A 383 -24.70 -10.76 1.56
CA VAL A 383 -24.23 -9.42 1.18
C VAL A 383 -24.09 -8.56 2.42
N GLY A 384 -23.20 -7.56 2.39
CA GLY A 384 -22.96 -6.72 3.55
C GLY A 384 -21.58 -6.10 3.56
N TYR A 385 -21.35 -5.22 4.53
CA TYR A 385 -20.09 -4.49 4.66
C TYR A 385 -18.90 -5.43 4.84
N THR A 386 -17.71 -4.96 4.49
CA THR A 386 -16.46 -5.65 4.82
C THR A 386 -16.39 -5.87 6.33
N ASN A 387 -15.85 -7.02 6.74
CA ASN A 387 -15.81 -7.45 8.15
C ASN A 387 -17.17 -7.70 8.85
N ALA A 388 -18.32 -7.61 8.16
CA ALA A 388 -19.63 -7.89 8.78
C ALA A 388 -19.81 -9.36 9.27
N GLY A 389 -18.87 -10.25 8.97
CA GLY A 389 -18.90 -11.66 9.35
C GLY A 389 -19.58 -12.60 8.35
N LYS A 390 -19.73 -12.19 7.08
CA LYS A 390 -20.30 -13.03 6.00
C LYS A 390 -19.61 -14.38 5.85
N SER A 391 -18.28 -14.39 5.73
CA SER A 391 -17.49 -15.63 5.60
C SER A 391 -17.54 -16.49 6.86
N SER A 392 -17.55 -15.86 8.04
CA SER A 392 -17.74 -16.55 9.33
C SER A 392 -19.11 -17.23 9.38
N LEU A 393 -20.16 -16.54 8.95
CA LEU A 393 -21.52 -17.06 8.87
C LEU A 393 -21.63 -18.22 7.87
N LEU A 394 -21.04 -18.10 6.68
CA LEU A 394 -21.00 -19.18 5.69
C LEU A 394 -20.35 -20.44 6.29
N ASN A 395 -19.19 -20.28 6.95
CA ASN A 395 -18.49 -21.38 7.59
C ASN A 395 -19.31 -22.02 8.72
N ALA A 396 -19.97 -21.21 9.54
CA ALA A 396 -20.79 -21.68 10.65
C ALA A 396 -22.08 -22.38 10.17
N LEU A 397 -22.65 -21.96 9.04
CA LEU A 397 -23.82 -22.59 8.46
C LEU A 397 -23.50 -23.93 7.80
N CYS A 398 -22.38 -24.05 7.10
CA CYS A 398 -22.05 -25.23 6.29
C CYS A 398 -21.21 -26.33 6.99
N ASP A 399 -20.71 -26.08 8.21
CA ASP A 399 -19.86 -26.98 9.03
C ASP A 399 -18.55 -27.52 8.37
N ARG A 400 -17.59 -27.90 9.22
CA ARG A 400 -16.15 -28.13 8.91
C ARG A 400 -15.83 -29.44 8.16
N GLY A 401 -16.82 -30.23 7.76
CA GLY A 401 -16.63 -31.62 7.35
C GLY A 401 -16.37 -31.90 5.86
N GLN A 402 -16.72 -30.99 4.94
CA GLN A 402 -16.61 -31.28 3.50
C GLN A 402 -16.18 -30.03 2.73
N GLY A 403 -14.88 -29.71 2.80
CA GLY A 403 -14.23 -28.70 1.95
C GLY A 403 -13.36 -27.69 2.72
N ARG A 404 -12.36 -27.14 2.03
CA ARG A 404 -11.42 -26.12 2.54
C ARG A 404 -12.21 -24.94 3.12
N SER A 405 -12.05 -24.65 4.42
CA SER A 405 -12.69 -23.53 5.12
C SER A 405 -12.46 -22.20 4.39
N VAL A 406 -13.49 -21.36 4.28
CA VAL A 406 -13.32 -19.99 3.76
C VAL A 406 -12.49 -19.21 4.79
N GLU A 407 -11.47 -18.47 4.35
CA GLU A 407 -10.65 -17.70 5.27
C GLU A 407 -11.46 -16.54 5.87
N ALA A 408 -11.82 -16.67 7.15
CA ALA A 408 -12.38 -15.59 7.94
C ALA A 408 -11.25 -14.95 8.76
N ARG A 409 -10.76 -13.79 8.32
CA ARG A 409 -9.75 -12.99 9.04
C ARG A 409 -10.31 -11.58 9.26
N ASN A 410 -9.90 -10.92 10.34
CA ASN A 410 -10.22 -9.52 10.62
C ASN A 410 -9.38 -8.60 9.70
N SER A 411 -9.72 -8.61 8.41
CA SER A 411 -9.06 -7.86 7.34
C SER A 411 -10.11 -7.49 6.29
N LEU A 412 -10.03 -6.26 5.77
CA LEU A 412 -10.94 -5.78 4.74
C LEU A 412 -10.71 -6.57 3.43
N PHE A 413 -11.80 -6.86 2.73
CA PHE A 413 -11.80 -7.67 1.50
C PHE A 413 -11.16 -9.06 1.64
N ALA A 414 -11.36 -9.73 2.79
CA ALA A 414 -10.95 -11.12 3.00
C ALA A 414 -11.46 -12.08 1.90
N THR A 415 -12.66 -11.82 1.38
CA THR A 415 -13.25 -12.53 0.23
C THR A 415 -13.41 -11.58 -0.95
N LEU A 416 -12.84 -11.92 -2.11
CA LEU A 416 -13.06 -11.26 -3.40
C LEU A 416 -13.83 -12.16 -4.37
N ASP A 417 -13.34 -13.40 -4.56
CA ASP A 417 -14.01 -14.38 -5.40
C ASP A 417 -15.23 -14.95 -4.64
N PRO A 418 -16.44 -14.97 -5.25
CA PRO A 418 -17.61 -15.50 -4.59
C PRO A 418 -17.44 -16.99 -4.29
N THR A 419 -17.81 -17.39 -3.08
CA THR A 419 -17.70 -18.79 -2.64
C THR A 419 -19.07 -19.38 -2.39
N THR A 420 -19.52 -20.27 -3.28
CA THR A 420 -20.78 -21.00 -3.13
C THR A 420 -20.56 -22.33 -2.42
N ARG A 421 -21.38 -22.60 -1.40
CA ARG A 421 -21.45 -23.90 -0.72
C ARG A 421 -22.88 -24.42 -0.73
N ARG A 422 -23.01 -25.73 -0.58
CA ARG A 422 -24.29 -26.37 -0.35
C ARG A 422 -24.59 -26.38 1.15
N LEU A 423 -25.76 -25.89 1.52
CA LEU A 423 -26.28 -25.95 2.88
C LEU A 423 -27.34 -27.05 2.94
N CYS A 424 -27.07 -28.08 3.75
CA CYS A 424 -28.03 -29.14 4.03
C CYS A 424 -28.86 -28.76 5.26
N LEU A 425 -30.19 -28.75 5.11
CA LEU A 425 -31.17 -28.50 6.16
C LEU A 425 -31.77 -29.86 6.56
N PRO A 426 -31.32 -30.45 7.68
CA PRO A 426 -31.81 -31.75 8.13
C PRO A 426 -33.26 -31.66 8.59
N ARG A 427 -34.06 -32.67 8.23
CA ARG A 427 -35.47 -32.79 8.63
C ARG A 427 -35.71 -34.12 9.31
N SER A 428 -36.51 -34.13 10.37
CA SER A 428 -36.93 -35.37 11.02
C SER A 428 -37.98 -36.06 10.14
N GLY A 429 -37.72 -37.28 9.66
CA GLY A 429 -38.69 -38.10 8.92
C GLY A 429 -38.84 -37.81 7.41
N SER A 430 -38.00 -36.95 6.81
CA SER A 430 -37.99 -36.73 5.36
C SER A 430 -36.57 -36.49 4.82
N ALA A 431 -36.37 -36.59 3.51
CA ALA A 431 -35.08 -36.25 2.88
C ALA A 431 -34.63 -34.81 3.25
N PRO A 432 -33.32 -34.59 3.47
CA PRO A 432 -32.79 -33.27 3.76
C PRO A 432 -33.06 -32.32 2.58
N ARG A 433 -33.36 -31.07 2.89
CA ARG A 433 -33.46 -30.02 1.87
C ARG A 433 -32.09 -29.39 1.67
N GLU A 434 -31.83 -28.98 0.44
CA GLU A 434 -30.54 -28.39 0.07
C GLU A 434 -30.77 -27.04 -0.60
N LEU A 435 -29.95 -26.07 -0.23
CA LEU A 435 -29.84 -24.80 -0.92
C LEU A 435 -28.38 -24.45 -1.18
N LEU A 436 -28.15 -23.53 -2.11
CA LEU A 436 -26.84 -22.95 -2.37
C LEU A 436 -26.74 -21.62 -1.64
N ILE A 437 -25.69 -21.45 -0.85
CA ILE A 437 -25.37 -20.21 -0.16
C ILE A 437 -24.03 -19.68 -0.66
N THR A 438 -24.01 -18.42 -1.08
CA THR A 438 -22.83 -17.78 -1.67
C THR A 438 -22.34 -16.66 -0.76
N ASP A 439 -21.09 -16.73 -0.33
CA ASP A 439 -20.38 -15.60 0.26
C ASP A 439 -19.89 -14.68 -0.85
N THR A 440 -20.25 -13.40 -0.77
CA THR A 440 -19.91 -12.38 -1.77
C THR A 440 -18.83 -11.44 -1.24
N VAL A 441 -18.21 -10.68 -2.15
CA VAL A 441 -17.26 -9.63 -1.77
C VAL A 441 -17.91 -8.60 -0.84
N GLY A 442 -17.19 -8.19 0.20
CA GLY A 442 -17.69 -7.18 1.12
C GLY A 442 -17.72 -5.78 0.51
N PHE A 443 -18.74 -5.00 0.88
CA PHE A 443 -18.83 -3.60 0.47
C PHE A 443 -18.01 -2.68 1.38
N ILE A 444 -17.62 -1.54 0.82
CA ILE A 444 -17.04 -0.41 1.54
C ILE A 444 -17.74 0.86 1.08
N ARG A 445 -17.62 1.93 1.85
CA ARG A 445 -18.07 3.27 1.44
C ARG A 445 -17.30 3.75 0.22
N GLU A 446 -17.96 4.58 -0.58
CA GLU A 446 -17.32 5.31 -1.68
C GLU A 446 -16.45 4.41 -2.57
N LEU A 447 -17.06 3.34 -3.10
CA LEU A 447 -16.40 2.50 -4.09
C LEU A 447 -16.13 3.32 -5.36
N PRO A 448 -14.88 3.39 -5.84
CA PRO A 448 -14.53 4.10 -7.06
C PRO A 448 -15.30 3.59 -8.28
N GLU A 449 -15.79 4.47 -9.15
CA GLU A 449 -16.49 4.07 -10.38
C GLU A 449 -15.71 3.05 -11.24
N PRO A 450 -14.38 3.20 -11.46
CA PRO A 450 -13.61 2.22 -12.24
C PRO A 450 -13.57 0.82 -11.60
N LEU A 451 -13.76 0.75 -10.28
CA LEU A 451 -13.81 -0.50 -9.54
C LEU A 451 -15.19 -1.15 -9.62
N ILE A 452 -16.27 -0.38 -9.70
CA ILE A 452 -17.63 -0.91 -9.83
C ILE A 452 -17.72 -1.93 -10.97
N GLU A 453 -17.13 -1.64 -12.14
CA GLU A 453 -17.15 -2.58 -13.28
C GLU A 453 -16.44 -3.92 -13.00
N ALA A 454 -15.35 -3.89 -12.25
CA ALA A 454 -14.61 -5.09 -11.85
C ALA A 454 -15.41 -5.91 -10.82
N PHE A 455 -16.09 -5.21 -9.91
CA PHE A 455 -16.98 -5.77 -8.90
C PHE A 455 -18.26 -6.37 -9.50
N MET A 456 -18.86 -5.73 -10.51
CA MET A 456 -20.13 -6.16 -11.12
C MET A 456 -20.10 -7.62 -11.57
N ALA A 457 -18.99 -8.07 -12.12
CA ALA A 457 -18.84 -9.45 -12.58
C ALA A 457 -18.58 -10.46 -11.43
N THR A 458 -18.24 -9.99 -10.23
CA THR A 458 -18.20 -10.80 -8.98
C THR A 458 -19.51 -10.70 -8.16
N LEU A 459 -20.41 -9.79 -8.55
CA LEU A 459 -21.73 -9.59 -7.96
C LEU A 459 -22.83 -10.15 -8.85
N GLU A 460 -22.49 -10.81 -9.97
CA GLU A 460 -23.44 -11.54 -10.81
C GLU A 460 -24.20 -12.59 -9.98
N GLU A 461 -23.50 -13.26 -9.06
CA GLU A 461 -24.06 -14.21 -8.11
C GLU A 461 -25.10 -13.58 -7.15
N THR A 462 -25.00 -12.26 -6.87
CA THR A 462 -26.01 -11.52 -6.09
C THR A 462 -27.29 -11.35 -6.89
N ARG A 463 -27.18 -11.09 -8.20
CA ARG A 463 -28.33 -10.93 -9.10
C ARG A 463 -29.00 -12.26 -9.43
N GLU A 464 -28.26 -13.36 -9.33
CA GLU A 464 -28.78 -14.71 -9.57
C GLU A 464 -29.36 -15.38 -8.32
N ALA A 465 -29.21 -14.77 -7.14
CA ALA A 465 -29.79 -15.30 -5.93
C ALA A 465 -31.32 -15.13 -5.93
N ASP A 466 -32.02 -16.10 -5.35
CA ASP A 466 -33.47 -15.99 -5.11
C ASP A 466 -33.75 -15.04 -3.94
N ARG A 467 -32.78 -14.87 -3.03
CA ARG A 467 -32.87 -13.97 -1.87
C ARG A 467 -31.50 -13.49 -1.39
N LEU A 468 -31.46 -12.27 -0.86
CA LEU A 468 -30.27 -11.67 -0.26
C LEU A 468 -30.37 -11.66 1.26
N LEU A 469 -29.34 -12.15 1.94
CA LEU A 469 -29.16 -11.97 3.39
C LEU A 469 -28.19 -10.82 3.61
N LEU A 470 -28.71 -9.70 4.10
CA LEU A 470 -27.95 -8.50 4.43
C LEU A 470 -27.34 -8.67 5.81
N VAL A 471 -26.09 -9.11 5.86
CA VAL A 471 -25.34 -9.31 7.10
C VAL A 471 -24.84 -7.97 7.62
N VAL A 472 -25.25 -7.61 8.83
CA VAL A 472 -24.90 -6.36 9.52
C VAL A 472 -24.17 -6.69 10.81
N ASP A 473 -23.01 -6.08 11.07
CA ASP A 473 -22.30 -6.24 12.35
C ASP A 473 -22.83 -5.25 13.37
N LEU A 474 -23.60 -5.71 14.36
CA LEU A 474 -24.11 -4.85 15.42
C LEU A 474 -23.06 -4.46 16.47
N GLY A 475 -21.90 -5.12 16.48
CA GLY A 475 -20.77 -4.72 17.31
C GLY A 475 -20.01 -3.51 16.75
N ASP A 476 -20.32 -3.09 15.52
CA ASP A 476 -19.76 -1.89 14.91
C ASP A 476 -20.58 -0.64 15.32
N PRO A 477 -19.96 0.40 15.92
CA PRO A 477 -20.66 1.64 16.28
C PRO A 477 -21.38 2.33 15.12
N ASP A 478 -21.02 2.02 13.88
CA ASP A 478 -21.55 2.62 12.66
C ASP A 478 -22.40 1.67 11.81
N TRP A 479 -22.90 0.59 12.41
CA TRP A 479 -23.71 -0.42 11.72
C TRP A 479 -24.86 0.18 10.89
N LEU A 480 -25.49 1.27 11.36
CA LEU A 480 -26.60 1.95 10.66
C LEU A 480 -26.14 2.62 9.36
N GLY A 481 -25.00 3.31 9.42
CA GLY A 481 -24.36 3.92 8.25
C GLY A 481 -23.92 2.86 7.25
N GLN A 482 -23.36 1.75 7.73
CA GLN A 482 -23.00 0.60 6.89
C GLN A 482 -24.22 -0.02 6.21
N LEU A 483 -25.32 -0.25 6.94
CA LEU A 483 -26.57 -0.80 6.39
C LEU A 483 -27.13 0.11 5.29
N THR A 484 -27.16 1.42 5.52
CA THR A 484 -27.62 2.40 4.53
C THR A 484 -26.73 2.41 3.28
N ALA A 485 -25.40 2.34 3.46
CA ALA A 485 -24.45 2.25 2.36
C ALA A 485 -24.67 0.97 1.51
N VAL A 486 -24.88 -0.18 2.16
CA VAL A 486 -25.17 -1.45 1.47
C VAL A 486 -26.46 -1.35 0.66
N HIS A 487 -27.52 -0.78 1.21
CA HIS A 487 -28.77 -0.55 0.46
C HIS A 487 -28.58 0.35 -0.75
N SER A 488 -27.85 1.46 -0.58
CA SER A 488 -27.55 2.39 -1.68
C SER A 488 -26.77 1.71 -2.81
N ILE A 489 -25.75 0.92 -2.45
CA ILE A 489 -24.97 0.14 -3.43
C ILE A 489 -25.88 -0.87 -4.13
N LEU A 490 -26.63 -1.70 -3.41
CA LEU A 490 -27.53 -2.69 -4.03
C LEU A 490 -28.58 -2.05 -4.96
N ASN A 491 -29.07 -0.86 -4.62
CA ASN A 491 -29.98 -0.09 -5.48
C ASN A 491 -29.26 0.39 -6.75
N GLY A 492 -28.05 0.97 -6.63
CA GLY A 492 -27.24 1.39 -7.77
C GLY A 492 -26.83 0.23 -8.69
N LEU A 493 -26.70 -0.98 -8.14
CA LEU A 493 -26.45 -2.21 -8.89
C LEU A 493 -27.70 -2.80 -9.54
N ASN A 494 -28.88 -2.20 -9.37
CA ASN A 494 -30.18 -2.74 -9.84
C ASN A 494 -30.45 -4.17 -9.34
N CYS A 495 -30.16 -4.45 -8.06
CA CYS A 495 -30.50 -5.72 -7.41
C CYS A 495 -31.92 -5.65 -6.83
N HIS A 496 -32.85 -6.38 -7.45
CA HIS A 496 -34.29 -6.40 -7.12
C HIS A 496 -34.73 -7.59 -6.25
N GLN A 497 -33.78 -8.48 -5.91
CA GLN A 497 -34.03 -9.67 -5.11
C GLN A 497 -34.56 -9.28 -3.72
N PRO A 498 -35.48 -10.05 -3.13
CA PRO A 498 -35.94 -9.84 -1.76
C PRO A 498 -34.76 -9.79 -0.79
N ARG A 499 -34.78 -8.81 0.12
CA ARG A 499 -33.71 -8.53 1.09
C ARG A 499 -34.19 -8.93 2.47
N GLN A 500 -33.37 -9.66 3.21
CA GLN A 500 -33.58 -9.97 4.61
C GLN A 500 -32.41 -9.43 5.42
N VAL A 501 -32.67 -8.57 6.41
CA VAL A 501 -31.63 -8.11 7.33
C VAL A 501 -31.31 -9.20 8.33
N LEU A 502 -30.01 -9.44 8.51
CA LEU A 502 -29.43 -10.40 9.44
C LEU A 502 -28.42 -9.68 10.33
N ALA A 503 -28.85 -9.32 11.53
CA ALA A 503 -28.04 -8.78 12.60
C ALA A 503 -27.07 -9.86 13.12
N ASN A 504 -25.79 -9.67 12.85
CA ASN A 504 -24.69 -10.53 13.29
C ASN A 504 -23.94 -9.89 14.47
N GLN A 505 -23.14 -10.72 15.17
CA GLN A 505 -22.32 -10.33 16.32
C GLN A 505 -23.13 -9.74 17.48
N ILE A 506 -24.33 -10.27 17.70
CA ILE A 506 -25.22 -9.87 18.80
C ILE A 506 -24.60 -10.06 20.19
N ASP A 507 -23.53 -10.86 20.29
CA ASP A 507 -22.75 -11.05 21.51
C ASP A 507 -21.88 -9.83 21.87
N ARG A 508 -21.73 -8.86 20.96
CA ARG A 508 -20.85 -7.69 21.11
C ARG A 508 -21.59 -6.36 21.17
N CYS A 509 -22.92 -6.35 21.05
CA CYS A 509 -23.73 -5.13 21.07
C CYS A 509 -24.48 -4.93 22.39
N ASP A 510 -24.86 -3.68 22.65
CA ASP A 510 -25.67 -3.29 23.80
C ASP A 510 -27.18 -3.47 23.53
N ALA A 511 -27.97 -3.51 24.61
CA ALA A 511 -29.43 -3.69 24.51
C ALA A 511 -30.10 -2.59 23.68
N SER A 512 -29.62 -1.34 23.80
CA SER A 512 -30.07 -0.19 23.02
C SER A 512 -29.93 -0.41 21.51
N THR A 513 -28.83 -1.00 21.04
CA THR A 513 -28.63 -1.28 19.62
C THR A 513 -29.61 -2.34 19.11
N LEU A 514 -29.90 -3.37 19.92
CA LEU A 514 -30.89 -4.40 19.58
C LEU A 514 -32.30 -3.83 19.45
N GLU A 515 -32.69 -2.92 20.35
CA GLU A 515 -33.96 -2.21 20.28
C GLU A 515 -34.04 -1.29 19.06
N LEU A 516 -32.96 -0.57 18.75
CA LEU A 516 -32.91 0.36 17.62
C LEU A 516 -33.10 -0.38 16.28
N ILE A 517 -32.36 -1.48 16.05
CA ILE A 517 -32.54 -2.24 14.80
C ILE A 517 -33.91 -2.89 14.72
N ARG A 518 -34.49 -3.33 15.85
CA ARG A 518 -35.85 -3.89 15.87
C ARG A 518 -36.92 -2.90 15.43
N ASN A 519 -36.75 -1.63 15.81
CA ASN A 519 -37.66 -0.55 15.44
C ASN A 519 -37.52 -0.15 13.96
N LEU A 520 -36.32 -0.26 13.38
CA LEU A 520 -36.07 0.05 11.98
C LEU A 520 -36.47 -1.11 11.05
N GLU A 521 -36.18 -2.34 11.46
CA GLU A 521 -36.31 -3.55 10.66
C GLU A 521 -37.14 -4.58 11.44
N SER A 522 -38.47 -4.53 11.28
CA SER A 522 -39.41 -5.33 12.07
C SER A 522 -39.23 -6.85 11.94
N GLU A 523 -38.69 -7.34 10.81
CA GLU A 523 -38.46 -8.76 10.54
C GLU A 523 -36.97 -9.17 10.65
N VAL A 524 -36.12 -8.40 11.33
CA VAL A 524 -34.68 -8.69 11.43
C VAL A 524 -34.39 -10.04 12.11
N LEU A 525 -33.42 -10.78 11.56
CA LEU A 525 -32.91 -12.02 12.14
C LEU A 525 -31.65 -11.74 12.97
N TYR A 526 -31.49 -12.43 14.09
CA TYR A 526 -30.38 -12.22 15.03
C TYR A 526 -29.48 -13.45 15.12
N VAL A 527 -28.17 -13.27 14.93
CA VAL A 527 -27.17 -14.34 15.00
C VAL A 527 -25.86 -13.87 15.63
N SER A 528 -25.11 -14.81 16.19
CA SER A 528 -23.68 -14.68 16.39
C SER A 528 -23.00 -15.80 15.63
N ALA A 529 -22.39 -15.48 14.48
CA ALA A 529 -21.73 -16.48 13.66
C ALA A 529 -20.55 -17.17 14.39
N THR A 530 -19.88 -16.46 15.29
CA THR A 530 -18.74 -16.94 16.08
C THR A 530 -19.17 -17.82 17.26
N GLN A 531 -20.25 -17.46 17.95
CA GLN A 531 -20.77 -18.25 19.10
C GLN A 531 -21.76 -19.34 18.69
N GLY A 532 -22.27 -19.28 17.45
CA GLY A 532 -23.30 -20.19 16.95
C GLY A 532 -24.73 -19.85 17.39
N THR A 533 -24.91 -18.80 18.19
CA THR A 533 -26.22 -18.33 18.65
C THR A 533 -27.10 -17.90 17.46
N GLY A 534 -28.38 -18.27 17.47
CA GLY A 534 -29.34 -17.90 16.42
C GLY A 534 -29.24 -18.72 15.12
N LEU A 535 -28.18 -19.51 14.90
CA LEU A 535 -28.01 -20.26 13.65
C LEU A 535 -29.09 -21.32 13.41
N LYS A 536 -29.61 -21.96 14.46
CA LYS A 536 -30.74 -22.89 14.35
C LYS A 536 -32.01 -22.18 13.86
N GLY A 537 -32.28 -20.98 14.38
CA GLY A 537 -33.40 -20.15 13.94
C GLY A 537 -33.24 -19.69 12.48
N LEU A 538 -32.03 -19.28 12.09
CA LEU A 538 -31.73 -18.94 10.70
C LEU A 538 -31.94 -20.12 9.73
N ARG A 539 -31.50 -21.34 10.11
CA ARG A 539 -31.75 -22.56 9.31
C ARG A 539 -33.24 -22.85 9.16
N ALA A 540 -34.02 -22.72 10.23
CA ALA A 540 -35.48 -22.91 10.19
C ALA A 540 -36.19 -21.86 9.33
N TRP A 541 -35.78 -20.59 9.46
CA TRP A 541 -36.32 -19.50 8.65
C TRP A 541 -36.01 -19.69 7.15
N LEU A 542 -34.79 -20.13 6.81
CA LEU A 542 -34.42 -20.48 5.43
C LEU A 542 -35.28 -21.61 4.89
N GLU A 543 -35.52 -22.66 5.69
CA GLU A 543 -36.40 -23.76 5.31
C GLU A 543 -37.84 -23.28 5.02
N GLN A 544 -38.41 -22.47 5.92
CA GLN A 544 -39.74 -21.91 5.77
C GLN A 544 -39.85 -20.97 4.57
N THR A 545 -38.82 -20.17 4.30
CA THR A 545 -38.85 -19.19 3.20
C THR A 545 -38.93 -19.86 1.83
N PHE A 546 -38.21 -20.95 1.62
CA PHE A 546 -38.15 -21.62 0.31
C PHE A 546 -39.12 -22.79 0.15
N TRP A 547 -39.59 -23.35 1.25
CA TRP A 547 -40.44 -24.54 1.23
C TRP A 547 -41.56 -24.55 2.28
N GLY A 548 -41.81 -23.45 2.96
CA GLY A 548 -43.05 -23.24 3.70
C GLY A 548 -44.22 -23.14 2.74
N ALA A 549 -45.38 -23.64 3.14
CA ALA A 549 -46.59 -23.44 2.35
C ALA A 549 -46.93 -21.94 2.31
N SER A 550 -47.02 -21.34 1.12
CA SER A 550 -47.73 -20.07 0.98
C SER A 550 -49.15 -20.27 1.51
N PRO A 551 -49.76 -19.29 2.21
CA PRO A 551 -51.20 -19.32 2.39
C PRO A 551 -51.81 -19.44 0.99
N SER A 552 -52.60 -20.49 0.76
CA SER A 552 -53.35 -20.63 -0.49
C SER A 552 -54.05 -19.30 -0.75
N PRO A 553 -54.00 -18.74 -1.97
CA PRO A 553 -54.86 -17.61 -2.28
C PRO A 553 -56.29 -18.08 -1.97
N VAL A 554 -56.92 -17.45 -0.99
CA VAL A 554 -58.34 -17.64 -0.73
C VAL A 554 -59.01 -17.31 -2.06
N ASN A 555 -59.56 -18.34 -2.70
CA ASN A 555 -60.26 -18.20 -3.97
C ASN A 555 -61.44 -17.25 -3.71
N PRO A 556 -61.46 -16.03 -4.30
CA PRO A 556 -62.54 -15.06 -4.04
C PRO A 556 -63.90 -15.58 -4.49
N ASP A 557 -63.92 -16.58 -5.37
CA ASP A 557 -65.12 -17.14 -5.96
C ASP A 557 -65.90 -18.12 -5.06
N LEU A 558 -65.37 -18.48 -3.88
CA LEU A 558 -66.12 -19.27 -2.88
C LEU A 558 -66.88 -18.41 -1.86
N ALA A 559 -66.77 -17.08 -1.93
CA ALA A 559 -67.55 -16.17 -1.10
C ALA A 559 -68.89 -15.73 -1.72
N TYR A 560 -69.17 -16.11 -2.98
CA TYR A 560 -70.38 -15.69 -3.72
C TYR A 560 -71.38 -16.81 -4.04
N GLN A 561 -71.23 -18.01 -3.47
CA GLN A 561 -72.17 -19.13 -3.71
C GLN A 561 -73.13 -19.43 -2.54
N ASN A 562 -73.08 -18.70 -1.42
CA ASN A 562 -73.98 -18.95 -0.27
C ASN A 562 -75.03 -17.85 -0.02
N SER A 563 -75.37 -17.03 -1.02
CA SER A 563 -76.41 -15.99 -0.87
C SER A 563 -77.58 -16.08 -1.87
N ALA A 564 -77.80 -17.25 -2.50
CA ALA A 564 -78.86 -17.42 -3.50
C ALA A 564 -79.98 -18.44 -3.15
N ASP A 565 -79.93 -19.10 -1.99
CA ASP A 565 -80.94 -20.12 -1.59
C ASP A 565 -81.67 -19.77 -0.28
N ALA A 566 -82.06 -18.50 -0.08
CA ALA A 566 -82.83 -18.07 1.09
C ALA A 566 -84.02 -17.14 0.76
N ASP A 567 -84.62 -17.27 -0.42
CA ASP A 567 -85.98 -16.78 -0.70
C ASP A 567 -86.65 -17.70 -1.73
N ALA A 568 -87.30 -18.76 -1.23
CA ALA A 568 -88.34 -19.53 -1.90
C ALA A 568 -89.27 -20.16 -0.85
#